data_AF-A0A420E835-F1
#
_entry.id   AF-A0A420E835-F1
#
_cell.length_a   1.000
_cell.length_b   1.000
_cell.length_c   1.000
_cell.angle_alpha   90.00
_cell.angle_beta   90.00
_cell.angle_gamma   90.00
#
_symmetry.space_group_name_H-M   'P 1'
#
loop_
_entity.id
_entity.type
_entity.pdbx_description
1 polymer ?
#
loop_
_entity_poly.entity_id
_entity_poly.type
_entity_poly.pdbx_seq_one_letter_code
_entity_poly.pdbx_strand_id
1 'polypeptide(L)'
;MRLRDLKGFGPKSEDILAQVNINSVEDFMAIDPFELYKQLKENVKGTGLNSIYAIIGARENIHWQEVAKTRKEEILYRLDDMGLAPK
;
A
#
# COMPACT_ATOMS: atom_id res chain seq x y z
N MET A 1 2.43 16.18 -9.49
CA MET A 1 2.24 14.74 -9.72
C MET A 1 1.04 14.31 -8.90
N ARG A 2 0.19 13.42 -9.39
CA ARG A 2 -0.96 12.88 -8.63
C ARG A 2 -0.69 11.46 -8.19
N LEU A 3 -1.49 10.96 -7.24
CA LEU A 3 -1.42 9.58 -6.77
C LEU A 3 -1.64 8.59 -7.91
N ARG A 4 -2.62 8.85 -8.78
CA ARG A 4 -2.90 8.02 -9.96
C ARG A 4 -1.73 7.89 -10.95
N ASP A 5 -0.74 8.78 -10.87
CA ASP A 5 0.42 8.80 -11.76
C ASP A 5 1.59 7.97 -11.21
N LEU A 6 1.54 7.54 -9.94
CA LEU A 6 2.58 6.72 -9.32
C LEU A 6 2.59 5.30 -9.92
N LYS A 7 3.76 4.68 -9.98
CA LYS A 7 3.93 3.37 -10.60
C LYS A 7 3.08 2.31 -9.90
N GLY A 8 2.26 1.60 -10.67
CA GLY A 8 1.33 0.60 -10.15
C GLY A 8 0.02 1.18 -9.60
N PHE A 9 -0.15 2.50 -9.61
CA PHE A 9 -1.43 3.16 -9.30
C PHE A 9 -2.18 3.57 -10.57
N GLY A 10 -3.43 3.94 -10.37
CA GLY A 10 -4.34 4.50 -11.36
C GLY A 10 -5.50 5.19 -10.65
N PRO A 11 -6.54 5.64 -11.39
CA PRO A 11 -7.67 6.38 -10.82
C PRO A 11 -8.32 5.66 -9.63
N LYS A 12 -8.50 4.33 -9.72
CA LYS A 12 -9.05 3.52 -8.63
C LYS A 12 -8.18 3.53 -7.37
N SER A 13 -6.86 3.51 -7.50
CA SER A 13 -5.96 3.58 -6.34
C SER A 13 -6.08 4.93 -5.65
N GLU A 14 -6.19 6.02 -6.43
CA GLU A 14 -6.41 7.37 -5.88
C GLU A 14 -7.74 7.47 -5.13
N ASP A 15 -8.83 6.92 -5.69
CA ASP A 15 -10.14 6.91 -5.02
C ASP A 15 -10.13 6.06 -3.73
N ILE A 16 -9.34 4.99 -3.68
CA ILE A 16 -9.17 4.14 -2.49
C ILE A 16 -8.35 4.86 -1.42
N LEU A 17 -7.25 5.52 -1.79
CA LEU A 17 -6.40 6.27 -0.87
C LEU A 17 -7.16 7.45 -0.24
N ALA A 18 -8.04 8.10 -1.00
CA ALA A 18 -8.90 9.16 -0.48
C ALA A 18 -9.84 8.68 0.66
N GLN A 19 -10.25 7.40 0.66
CA GLN A 19 -11.10 6.84 1.73
C GLN A 19 -10.40 6.76 3.09
N VAL A 20 -9.06 6.85 3.11
CA VAL A 20 -8.23 6.88 4.32
C VAL A 20 -7.48 8.21 4.45
N ASN A 21 -8.04 9.28 3.89
CA ASN A 21 -7.53 10.65 3.96
C ASN A 21 -6.13 10.88 3.34
N ILE A 22 -5.69 10.01 2.41
CA ILE A 22 -4.48 10.23 1.62
C ILE A 22 -4.88 10.88 0.29
N ASN A 23 -4.69 12.19 0.18
CA ASN A 23 -5.21 12.99 -0.93
C ASN A 23 -4.11 13.54 -1.84
N SER A 24 -2.85 13.44 -1.44
CA SER A 24 -1.70 13.96 -2.17
C SER A 24 -0.53 12.96 -2.17
N VAL A 25 0.41 13.15 -3.09
CA VAL A 25 1.65 12.35 -3.11
C VAL A 25 2.44 12.61 -1.83
N GLU A 26 2.39 13.84 -1.32
CA GLU A 26 3.01 14.25 -0.07
C GLU A 26 2.45 13.47 1.13
N ASP A 27 1.13 13.38 1.27
CA ASP A 27 0.47 12.55 2.32
C ASP A 27 0.91 11.09 2.20
N PHE A 28 0.89 10.57 0.96
CA PHE A 28 1.24 9.19 0.68
C PHE A 28 2.70 8.88 1.00
N MET A 29 3.63 9.82 0.79
CA MET A 29 5.04 9.63 1.11
C MET A 29 5.33 9.84 2.60
N ALA A 30 4.53 10.65 3.30
CA ALA A 30 4.73 10.99 4.71
C ALA A 30 4.27 9.88 5.68
N ILE A 31 3.21 9.14 5.35
CA ILE A 31 2.70 8.04 6.19
C ILE A 31 3.61 6.81 6.12
N ASP A 32 3.73 6.01 7.19
CA ASP A 32 4.39 4.69 7.10
C ASP A 32 3.58 3.73 6.18
N PRO A 33 4.22 2.95 5.29
CA PRO A 33 3.49 2.12 4.33
C PRO A 33 2.67 0.99 4.99
N PHE A 34 3.10 0.48 6.14
CA PHE A 34 2.36 -0.54 6.89
C PHE A 34 1.20 0.07 7.67
N GLU A 35 1.35 1.29 8.20
CA GLU A 35 0.22 2.04 8.78
C GLU A 35 -0.83 2.41 7.73
N LEU A 36 -0.41 2.83 6.54
CA LEU A 36 -1.34 3.04 5.43
C LEU A 36 -2.08 1.76 5.05
N TYR A 37 -1.36 0.63 4.96
CA TYR A 37 -1.98 -0.66 4.72
C TYR A 37 -3.00 -1.03 5.81
N LYS A 38 -2.67 -0.79 7.08
CA LYS A 38 -3.59 -1.02 8.21
C LYS A 38 -4.87 -0.20 8.05
N GLN A 39 -4.76 1.11 7.80
CA GLN A 39 -5.93 1.96 7.60
C GLN A 39 -6.80 1.47 6.43
N LEU A 40 -6.19 1.08 5.31
CA LEU A 40 -6.90 0.49 4.17
C LEU A 40 -7.53 -0.86 4.52
N LYS A 41 -6.87 -1.68 5.34
CA LYS A 41 -7.35 -3.01 5.74
C LYS A 41 -8.59 -2.91 6.63
N GLU A 42 -8.61 -1.92 7.51
CA GLU A 42 -9.71 -1.65 8.44
C GLU A 42 -10.90 -0.97 7.76
N ASN A 43 -10.66 -0.07 6.80
CA ASN A 43 -11.72 0.80 6.26
C ASN A 43 -12.14 0.46 4.81
N VAL A 44 -11.33 -0.27 4.04
CA VAL A 44 -11.61 -0.54 2.62
C VAL A 44 -11.76 -2.04 2.38
N LYS A 45 -12.99 -2.44 2.01
CA LYS A 45 -13.30 -3.85 1.72
C LYS A 45 -12.45 -4.35 0.54
N GLY A 46 -11.84 -5.51 0.73
CA GLY A 46 -11.02 -6.15 -0.30
C GLY A 46 -9.55 -5.75 -0.28
N THR A 47 -9.10 -4.95 0.70
CA THR A 47 -7.68 -4.72 0.95
C THR A 47 -6.98 -6.04 1.32
N GLY A 48 -6.13 -6.52 0.41
CA GLY A 48 -5.30 -7.73 0.56
C GLY A 48 -3.82 -7.43 0.36
N LEU A 49 -2.97 -8.47 0.39
CA LEU A 49 -1.51 -8.33 0.29
C LEU A 49 -1.03 -7.54 -0.93
N ASN A 50 -1.73 -7.61 -2.05
CA ASN A 50 -1.37 -6.81 -3.23
C ASN A 50 -1.36 -5.30 -2.96
N SER A 51 -2.14 -4.83 -1.99
CA SER A 51 -2.19 -3.42 -1.61
C SER A 51 -0.87 -2.96 -0.99
N ILE A 52 -0.28 -3.73 -0.08
CA ILE A 52 1.02 -3.37 0.52
C ILE A 52 2.15 -3.45 -0.52
N TYR A 53 2.11 -4.42 -1.43
CA TYR A 53 3.08 -4.49 -2.53
C TYR A 53 2.98 -3.29 -3.48
N ALA A 54 1.75 -2.86 -3.79
CA ALA A 54 1.51 -1.68 -4.61
C ALA A 54 1.95 -0.39 -3.91
N ILE A 55 1.67 -0.24 -2.61
CA ILE A 55 2.12 0.92 -1.81
C ILE A 55 3.65 1.02 -1.83
N ILE A 56 4.35 -0.06 -1.51
CA ILE A 56 5.82 -0.07 -1.50
C ILE A 56 6.36 0.17 -2.91
N GLY A 57 5.82 -0.52 -3.92
CA GLY A 57 6.26 -0.37 -5.31
C GLY A 57 6.08 1.05 -5.85
N ALA A 58 4.97 1.72 -5.50
CA ALA A 58 4.71 3.10 -5.89
C ALA A 58 5.72 4.08 -5.27
N ARG A 59 6.10 3.88 -3.99
CA ARG A 59 7.09 4.73 -3.30
C ARG A 59 8.50 4.55 -3.82
N GLU A 60 8.87 3.33 -4.14
CA GLU A 60 10.22 2.96 -4.61
C GLU A 60 10.34 3.04 -6.13
N ASN A 61 9.27 3.39 -6.84
CA ASN A 61 9.19 3.40 -8.30
C ASN A 61 9.56 2.05 -8.95
N ILE A 62 9.21 0.94 -8.30
CA ILE A 62 9.39 -0.44 -8.80
C ILE A 62 8.04 -1.11 -9.05
N HIS A 63 8.03 -2.17 -9.87
CA HIS A 63 6.79 -2.88 -10.16
C HIS A 63 6.37 -3.70 -8.93
N TRP A 64 5.09 -3.69 -8.55
CA TRP A 64 4.61 -4.37 -7.33
C TRP A 64 4.92 -5.87 -7.30
N GLN A 65 5.00 -6.53 -8.46
CA GLN A 65 5.38 -7.95 -8.53
C GLN A 65 6.83 -8.20 -8.11
N GLU A 66 7.71 -7.22 -8.29
CA GLU A 66 9.10 -7.28 -7.82
C GLU A 66 9.14 -7.27 -6.30
N VAL A 67 8.38 -6.38 -5.66
CA VAL A 67 8.19 -6.36 -4.19
C VAL A 67 7.64 -7.70 -3.71
N ALA A 68 6.58 -8.19 -4.33
CA ALA A 68 5.94 -9.45 -3.97
C ALA A 68 6.88 -10.67 -4.12
N LYS A 69 7.84 -10.62 -5.06
CA LYS A 69 8.80 -11.70 -5.29
C LYS A 69 9.98 -11.66 -4.32
N THR A 70 10.46 -10.46 -3.99
CA THR A 70 11.74 -10.28 -3.30
C THR A 70 11.60 -10.00 -1.80
N ARG A 71 10.45 -9.46 -1.37
CA ARG A 71 10.26 -8.94 -0.01
C ARG A 71 9.02 -9.50 0.70
N LYS A 72 8.34 -10.48 0.11
CA LYS A 72 7.10 -11.03 0.67
C LYS A 72 7.25 -11.56 2.09
N GLU A 73 8.32 -12.30 2.38
CA GLU A 73 8.54 -12.86 3.71
C GLU A 73 8.72 -11.76 4.76
N GLU A 74 9.59 -10.79 4.50
CA GLU A 74 9.80 -9.60 5.35
C GLU A 74 8.47 -8.86 5.64
N ILE A 75 7.67 -8.62 4.58
CA ILE A 75 6.38 -7.95 4.70
C ILE A 75 5.41 -8.77 5.55
N LEU A 76 5.35 -10.10 5.35
CA LEU A 76 4.48 -10.97 6.13
C LEU A 76 4.85 -10.99 7.61
N TYR A 77 6.14 -11.08 7.94
CA TYR A 77 6.58 -11.00 9.33
C TYR A 77 6.16 -9.68 9.98
N ARG A 78 6.36 -8.56 9.28
CA ARG A 78 5.98 -7.26 9.83
C ARG A 78 4.46 -7.09 9.96
N LEU A 79 3.67 -7.65 9.04
CA LEU A 79 2.22 -7.67 9.17
C LEU A 79 1.78 -8.58 10.33
N ASP A 80 2.48 -9.68 10.59
CA ASP A 80 2.18 -10.58 11.71
C ASP A 80 2.44 -9.89 13.06
N ASP A 81 3.56 -9.17 13.20
CA ASP A 81 3.86 -8.34 14.37
C ASP A 81 2.78 -7.28 14.64
N MET A 82 2.09 -6.82 13.59
CA MET A 82 0.98 -5.87 13.67
C MET A 82 -0.39 -6.55 13.86
N GLY A 83 -0.46 -7.88 13.86
CA GLY A 83 -1.72 -8.65 13.92
C GLY A 83 -2.55 -8.57 12.63
N LEU A 84 -1.93 -8.23 11.51
CA LEU A 84 -2.55 -8.00 10.20
C LEU A 84 -2.24 -9.09 9.17
N ALA A 85 -1.41 -10.08 9.52
CA ALA A 85 -1.07 -11.18 8.63
C ALA A 85 -2.35 -11.95 8.19
N PRO A 86 -2.52 -12.23 6.89
CA PRO A 86 -3.61 -13.07 6.42
C PRO A 86 -3.47 -14.48 7.00
N LYS A 87 -4.57 -15.02 7.51
CA LYS A 87 -4.68 -16.42 7.97
C LYS A 87 -4.80 -17.39 6.81
#